data_AF-C7NGB8-F1
#
_entry.id   AF-C7NGB8-F1
#
_cell.length_a   1.000
_cell.length_b   1.000
_cell.length_c   1.000
_cell.angle_alpha   90.00
_cell.angle_beta   90.00
_cell.angle_gamma   90.00
#
_symmetry.space_group_name_H-M   'P 1'
#
loop_
_entity.id
_entity.type
_entity.pdbx_description
1 polymer ?
#
loop_
_entity_poly.entity_id
_entity_poly.type
_entity_poly.pdbx_seq_one_letter_code
_entity_poly.pdbx_strand_id
1 'polypeptide(L)'
;MGKTVLMLRCAQIARDAGHMVLGWQGQPQTTLHGILTTALQMGPPPNPGLAVPLTQLTNAHDAPGIARTLSDIAAAQQERTGAGMILCIDEVQMLSPQDLTTFLTVLTRLRDAHPQAPVLFVGAGLPATHQRIAQITRAHDLPDDLVQFHDLPQNLTADQVAEALRPVARRHGVDWHPEALEAVHRATLGHPAHVQLLAAEVWTRTTGLLIQSADVHHALPAAGELVDTMYVTPRWSHMPELQRAYLTAVALCAHPAETDRVSAMLEQAPERLADAHAALLRAGDLYSPRDGHVGLAHPLARFSIPMRYNADTEGTPSLPYLEDMARARDSW
;
A
#
# COMPACT_ATOMS: atom_id res chain seq x y z
N MET A 1 -3.77 -8.24 -2.28
CA MET A 1 -2.32 -8.19 -2.55
C MET A 1 -1.90 -6.73 -2.49
N GLY A 2 -0.84 -6.37 -1.76
CA GLY A 2 -0.38 -4.96 -1.70
C GLY A 2 0.19 -4.48 -3.05
N LYS A 3 0.14 -3.17 -3.32
CA LYS A 3 0.59 -2.55 -4.57
C LYS A 3 2.02 -2.96 -4.99
N THR A 4 2.98 -2.92 -4.08
CA THR A 4 4.39 -3.27 -4.35
C THR A 4 4.54 -4.75 -4.67
N VAL A 5 3.80 -5.63 -3.97
CA VAL A 5 3.82 -7.06 -4.27
C VAL A 5 3.23 -7.33 -5.65
N LEU A 6 2.16 -6.64 -6.02
CA LEU A 6 1.58 -6.73 -7.36
C LEU A 6 2.59 -6.28 -8.43
N MET A 7 3.27 -5.15 -8.22
CA MET A 7 4.33 -4.66 -9.12
C MET A 7 5.47 -5.67 -9.28
N LEU A 8 5.94 -6.26 -8.17
CA LEU A 8 6.97 -7.31 -8.19
C LEU A 8 6.49 -8.56 -8.94
N ARG A 9 5.22 -8.95 -8.79
CA ARG A 9 4.64 -10.09 -9.52
C ARG A 9 4.46 -9.81 -11.01
N CYS A 10 4.03 -8.62 -11.39
CA CYS A 10 3.99 -8.19 -12.79
C CYS A 10 5.38 -8.25 -13.42
N ALA A 11 6.39 -7.71 -12.73
CA ALA A 11 7.78 -7.79 -13.16
C ALA A 11 8.28 -9.23 -13.28
N GLN A 12 7.94 -10.11 -12.34
CA GLN A 12 8.35 -11.52 -12.40
C GLN A 12 7.70 -12.26 -13.57
N ILE A 13 6.38 -12.13 -13.76
CA ILE A 13 5.65 -12.75 -14.87
C ILE A 13 6.24 -12.30 -16.21
N ALA A 14 6.57 -11.01 -16.34
CA ALA A 14 7.20 -10.47 -17.52
C ALA A 14 8.58 -11.10 -17.79
N ARG A 15 9.43 -11.21 -16.76
CA ARG A 15 10.75 -11.86 -16.90
C ARG A 15 10.63 -13.34 -17.26
N ASP A 16 9.70 -14.06 -16.63
CA ASP A 16 9.47 -15.48 -16.91
C ASP A 16 9.01 -15.70 -18.36
N ALA A 17 8.32 -14.73 -18.95
CA ALA A 17 7.93 -14.69 -20.36
C ALA A 17 9.02 -14.11 -21.30
N GLY A 18 10.22 -13.82 -20.80
CA GLY A 18 11.36 -13.34 -21.60
C GLY A 18 11.39 -11.84 -21.88
N HIS A 19 10.45 -11.07 -21.33
CA HIS A 19 10.43 -9.62 -21.51
C HIS A 19 11.57 -8.93 -20.75
N MET A 20 12.09 -7.85 -21.34
CA MET A 20 12.95 -6.92 -20.63
C MET A 20 12.10 -6.12 -19.64
N VAL A 21 12.52 -6.06 -18.37
CA VAL A 21 11.79 -5.33 -17.32
C VAL A 21 12.65 -4.20 -16.78
N LEU A 22 12.16 -2.98 -16.93
CA LEU A 22 12.72 -1.78 -16.30
C LEU A 22 11.76 -1.32 -15.20
N GLY A 23 12.18 -1.47 -13.94
CA GLY A 23 11.36 -1.14 -12.78
C GLY A 23 12.01 -0.09 -11.90
N TRP A 24 11.21 0.82 -11.37
CA TRP A 24 11.66 1.82 -10.40
C TRP A 24 10.56 2.19 -9.41
N GLN A 25 10.99 2.79 -8.30
CA GLN A 25 10.12 3.39 -7.30
C GLN A 25 10.09 4.90 -7.52
N GLY A 26 8.90 5.48 -7.61
CA GLY A 26 8.69 6.90 -7.74
C GLY A 26 9.26 7.64 -6.52
N GLN A 27 10.15 8.58 -6.77
CA GLN A 27 10.65 9.54 -5.79
C GLN A 27 10.65 10.94 -6.41
N PRO A 28 10.66 12.00 -5.58
CA PRO A 28 10.94 13.35 -6.08
C PRO A 28 12.24 13.33 -6.92
N GLN A 29 12.23 13.98 -8.09
CA GLN A 29 13.36 14.04 -9.05
C GLN A 29 13.67 12.73 -9.81
N THR A 30 12.84 11.71 -9.68
CA THR A 30 12.95 10.52 -10.54
C THR A 30 12.51 10.86 -11.96
N THR A 31 13.46 11.02 -12.88
CA THR A 31 13.18 11.30 -14.30
C THR A 31 13.28 10.03 -15.13
N LEU A 32 12.44 9.88 -16.16
CA LEU A 32 12.53 8.78 -17.14
C LEU A 32 13.93 8.66 -17.74
N HIS A 33 14.57 9.80 -17.97
CA HIS A 33 15.94 9.86 -18.43
C HIS A 33 16.94 9.29 -17.43
N GLY A 34 16.83 9.63 -16.14
CA GLY A 34 17.67 9.07 -15.10
C GLY A 34 17.50 7.55 -14.97
N ILE A 35 16.27 7.08 -15.11
CA ILE A 35 15.95 5.64 -15.11
C ILE A 35 16.60 4.94 -16.30
N LEU A 36 16.43 5.48 -17.52
CA LEU A 36 17.02 4.90 -18.72
C LEU A 36 18.54 4.93 -18.69
N THR A 37 19.11 6.05 -18.26
CA THR A 37 20.57 6.20 -18.10
C THR A 37 21.11 5.15 -17.14
N THR A 38 20.47 4.96 -15.99
CA THR A 38 20.87 3.96 -14.99
C THR A 38 20.72 2.52 -15.52
N ALA A 39 19.57 2.22 -16.14
CA ALA A 39 19.30 0.90 -16.71
C ALA A 39 20.29 0.51 -17.82
N LEU A 40 20.70 1.49 -18.62
CA LEU A 40 21.66 1.29 -19.71
C LEU A 40 23.11 1.21 -19.20
N GLN A 41 23.44 1.95 -18.13
CA GLN A 41 24.77 1.89 -17.49
C GLN A 41 25.04 0.58 -16.75
N MET A 42 24.03 0.00 -16.10
CA MET A 42 24.17 -1.30 -15.42
C MET A 42 24.36 -2.47 -16.40
N GLY A 43 24.15 -2.23 -17.71
CA GLY A 43 23.98 -3.28 -18.71
C GLY A 43 22.70 -4.08 -18.45
N PRO A 44 22.07 -4.71 -19.46
CA PRO A 44 20.91 -5.56 -19.19
C PRO A 44 21.36 -6.78 -18.38
N PRO A 45 20.85 -7.02 -17.15
CA PRO A 45 21.07 -8.30 -16.48
C PRO A 45 19.97 -9.31 -16.91
N PRO A 46 20.29 -10.53 -17.39
CA PRO A 46 21.51 -10.99 -18.05
C PRO A 46 21.26 -11.06 -19.57
N ASN A 47 21.64 -10.03 -20.33
CA ASN A 47 21.65 -10.15 -21.79
C ASN A 47 22.78 -9.31 -22.39
N PRO A 48 24.02 -9.85 -22.47
CA PRO A 48 25.13 -9.13 -23.08
C PRO A 48 24.83 -8.89 -24.57
N GLY A 49 25.03 -7.64 -25.02
CA GLY A 49 24.98 -7.26 -26.45
C GLY A 49 23.95 -6.21 -26.84
N LEU A 50 23.30 -5.49 -25.91
CA LEU A 50 22.48 -4.33 -26.25
C LEU A 50 23.39 -3.12 -26.52
N ALA A 51 23.89 -2.99 -27.75
CA ALA A 51 24.62 -1.80 -28.20
C ALA A 51 23.63 -0.77 -28.76
N VAL A 52 22.82 -0.16 -27.90
CA VAL A 52 21.99 0.99 -28.29
C VAL A 52 22.85 2.25 -28.21
N PRO A 53 22.96 3.07 -29.27
CA PRO A 53 23.72 4.31 -29.21
C PRO A 53 23.13 5.26 -28.16
N LEU A 54 23.82 5.39 -27.02
CA LEU A 54 23.42 6.24 -25.88
C LEU A 54 23.46 7.75 -26.17
N THR A 55 23.90 8.13 -27.36
CA THR A 55 24.25 9.51 -27.73
C THR A 55 23.06 10.46 -27.91
N GLN A 56 21.81 10.02 -27.71
CA GLN A 56 20.61 10.84 -27.96
C GLN A 56 19.88 11.32 -26.70
N LEU A 57 20.14 10.75 -25.51
CA LEU A 57 19.46 11.15 -24.28
C LEU A 57 20.23 12.25 -23.55
N THR A 58 20.15 13.49 -24.04
CA THR A 58 20.85 14.65 -23.42
C THR A 58 19.95 15.48 -22.50
N ASN A 59 18.63 15.37 -22.64
CA ASN A 59 17.65 16.15 -21.89
C ASN A 59 16.64 15.22 -21.18
N ALA A 60 16.45 15.44 -19.88
CA ALA A 60 15.57 14.63 -19.06
C ALA A 60 14.08 14.69 -19.44
N HIS A 61 13.70 15.74 -20.17
CA HIS A 61 12.33 16.01 -20.59
C HIS A 61 12.13 15.96 -22.11
N ASP A 62 13.11 15.43 -22.87
CA ASP A 62 12.97 15.19 -24.32
C ASP A 62 12.11 13.94 -24.58
N ALA A 63 10.79 14.10 -24.45
CA ALA A 63 9.84 13.01 -24.63
C ALA A 63 9.96 12.31 -26.01
N PRO A 64 10.14 13.00 -27.15
CA PRO A 64 10.40 12.35 -28.44
C PRO A 64 11.67 11.48 -28.45
N GLY A 65 12.80 11.99 -27.96
CA GLY A 65 14.06 11.24 -27.91
C GLY A 65 13.96 10.02 -26.98
N ILE A 66 13.29 10.17 -25.84
CA ILE A 66 13.02 9.08 -24.91
C ILE A 66 12.13 8.00 -25.56
N ALA A 67 11.03 8.38 -26.20
CA ALA A 67 10.12 7.44 -26.87
C ALA A 67 10.84 6.64 -27.98
N ARG A 68 11.65 7.32 -28.80
CA ARG A 68 12.47 6.65 -29.82
C ARG A 68 13.44 5.65 -29.20
N THR A 69 14.16 6.06 -28.16
CA THR A 69 15.13 5.18 -27.49
C THR A 69 14.46 3.94 -26.90
N LEU A 70 13.29 4.11 -26.26
CA LEU A 70 12.49 3.00 -25.74
C LEU A 70 12.03 2.06 -26.87
N SER A 71 11.58 2.61 -27.99
CA SER A 71 11.20 1.84 -29.18
C SER A 71 12.38 1.02 -29.72
N ASP A 72 13.54 1.63 -29.86
CA ASP A 72 14.75 0.98 -30.40
C ASP A 72 15.23 -0.16 -29.49
N ILE A 73 15.21 0.06 -28.16
CA ILE A 73 15.52 -0.98 -27.16
C ILE A 73 14.53 -2.15 -27.26
N ALA A 74 13.24 -1.84 -27.31
CA ALA A 74 12.19 -2.85 -27.35
C ALA A 74 12.23 -3.69 -28.64
N ALA A 75 12.48 -3.05 -29.79
CA ALA A 75 12.66 -3.73 -31.07
C ALA A 75 13.87 -4.67 -31.03
N ALA A 76 15.02 -4.22 -30.52
CA ALA A 76 16.20 -5.07 -30.38
C ALA A 76 15.97 -6.28 -29.45
N GLN A 77 15.22 -6.10 -28.35
CA GLN A 77 14.84 -7.21 -27.47
C GLN A 77 13.91 -8.21 -28.20
N GLN A 78 12.95 -7.71 -28.98
CA GLN A 78 12.01 -8.54 -29.73
C GLN A 78 12.71 -9.34 -30.83
N GLU A 79 13.64 -8.74 -31.57
CA GLU A 79 14.44 -9.44 -32.57
C GLU A 79 15.27 -10.58 -31.97
N ARG A 80 15.80 -10.38 -30.75
CA ARG A 80 16.66 -11.35 -30.07
C ARG A 80 15.89 -12.48 -29.37
N THR A 81 14.73 -12.17 -28.79
CA THR A 81 14.05 -13.09 -27.84
C THR A 81 12.61 -13.39 -28.22
N GLY A 82 12.04 -12.67 -29.19
CA GLY A 82 10.61 -12.69 -29.50
C GLY A 82 9.74 -11.91 -28.52
N ALA A 83 10.31 -11.39 -27.42
CA ALA A 83 9.58 -10.70 -26.36
C ALA A 83 9.82 -9.17 -26.37
N GLY A 84 8.85 -8.41 -25.87
CA GLY A 84 8.92 -6.96 -25.73
C GLY A 84 9.60 -6.45 -24.44
N MET A 85 9.28 -5.21 -24.08
CA MET A 85 9.74 -4.54 -22.87
C MET A 85 8.56 -4.09 -22.00
N ILE A 86 8.76 -4.16 -20.68
CA ILE A 86 7.85 -3.64 -19.67
C ILE A 86 8.54 -2.54 -18.85
N LEU A 87 7.83 -1.43 -18.68
CA LEU A 87 8.18 -0.31 -17.80
C LEU A 87 7.28 -0.37 -16.55
N CYS A 88 7.89 -0.46 -15.37
CA CYS A 88 7.20 -0.59 -14.10
C CYS A 88 7.50 0.60 -13.17
N ILE A 89 6.45 1.31 -12.72
CA ILE A 89 6.58 2.41 -11.75
C ILE A 89 5.75 2.12 -10.52
N ASP A 90 6.40 1.90 -9.38
CA ASP A 90 5.68 1.97 -8.11
C ASP A 90 5.62 3.44 -7.63
N GLU A 91 4.64 3.79 -6.82
CA GLU A 91 4.49 5.14 -6.24
C GLU A 91 4.41 6.29 -7.27
N VAL A 92 3.63 6.13 -8.35
CA VAL A 92 3.46 7.15 -9.40
C VAL A 92 3.11 8.54 -8.83
N GLN A 93 2.37 8.62 -7.73
CA GLN A 93 2.04 9.91 -7.09
C GLN A 93 3.27 10.66 -6.54
N MET A 94 4.42 10.01 -6.39
CA MET A 94 5.65 10.63 -5.91
C MET A 94 6.43 11.34 -7.02
N LEU A 95 6.06 11.12 -8.29
CA LEU A 95 6.65 11.86 -9.42
C LEU A 95 6.29 13.35 -9.33
N SER A 96 7.23 14.20 -9.74
CA SER A 96 6.94 15.63 -9.89
C SER A 96 5.91 15.85 -11.01
N PRO A 97 5.15 16.97 -10.99
CA PRO A 97 4.24 17.28 -12.09
C PRO A 97 4.93 17.28 -13.46
N GLN A 98 6.15 17.81 -13.55
CA GLN A 98 6.93 17.85 -14.78
C GLN A 98 7.33 16.45 -15.26
N ASP A 99 7.81 15.59 -14.35
CA ASP A 99 8.22 14.23 -14.72
C ASP A 99 7.02 13.38 -15.12
N LEU A 100 5.87 13.55 -14.46
CA LEU A 100 4.62 12.88 -14.84
C LEU A 100 4.12 13.37 -16.21
N THR A 101 4.18 14.67 -16.50
CA THR A 101 3.88 15.23 -17.82
C THR A 101 4.77 14.62 -18.90
N THR A 102 6.09 14.61 -18.70
CA THR A 102 7.04 13.99 -19.63
C THR A 102 6.72 12.51 -19.82
N PHE A 103 6.41 11.79 -18.74
CA PHE A 103 6.05 10.38 -18.80
C PHE A 103 4.83 10.11 -19.69
N LEU A 104 3.73 10.82 -19.46
CA LEU A 104 2.52 10.70 -20.27
C LEU A 104 2.75 11.12 -21.72
N THR A 105 3.62 12.11 -21.95
CA THR A 105 4.00 12.55 -23.30
C THR A 105 4.80 11.47 -24.03
N VAL A 106 5.74 10.79 -23.36
CA VAL A 106 6.49 9.66 -23.91
C VAL A 106 5.56 8.53 -24.32
N LEU A 107 4.60 8.15 -23.46
CA LEU A 107 3.61 7.11 -23.79
C LEU A 107 2.76 7.49 -25.00
N THR A 108 2.32 8.75 -25.07
CA THR A 108 1.58 9.28 -26.23
C THR A 108 2.40 9.16 -27.51
N ARG A 109 3.69 9.52 -27.46
CA ARG A 109 4.60 9.40 -28.61
C ARG A 109 4.89 7.95 -29.00
N LEU A 110 5.03 7.04 -28.04
CA LEU A 110 5.15 5.61 -28.32
C LEU A 110 3.91 5.10 -29.07
N ARG A 111 2.70 5.46 -28.63
CA ARG A 111 1.46 5.08 -29.31
C ARG A 111 1.38 5.66 -30.73
N ASP A 112 1.66 6.95 -30.88
CA ASP A 112 1.34 7.68 -32.11
C ASP A 112 2.46 7.56 -33.17
N ALA A 113 3.73 7.60 -32.75
CA ALA A 113 4.89 7.59 -33.65
C ALA A 113 5.58 6.22 -33.74
N HIS A 114 5.40 5.35 -32.76
CA HIS A 114 6.02 4.02 -32.70
C HIS A 114 5.00 2.91 -32.40
N PRO A 115 3.86 2.81 -33.11
CA PRO A 115 2.74 1.92 -32.75
C PRO A 115 3.09 0.42 -32.77
N GLN A 116 4.21 0.03 -33.39
CA GLN A 116 4.69 -1.35 -33.43
C GLN A 116 5.71 -1.65 -32.32
N ALA A 117 6.11 -0.66 -31.52
CA ALA A 117 7.05 -0.88 -30.43
C ALA A 117 6.40 -1.77 -29.36
N PRO A 118 7.00 -2.92 -29.01
CA PRO A 118 6.41 -3.87 -28.06
C PRO A 118 6.70 -3.42 -26.62
N VAL A 119 6.18 -2.25 -26.25
CA VAL A 119 6.39 -1.62 -24.93
C VAL A 119 5.07 -1.62 -24.16
N LEU A 120 5.08 -2.13 -22.93
CA LEU A 120 3.97 -2.02 -21.99
C LEU A 120 4.39 -1.20 -20.77
N PHE A 121 3.49 -0.34 -20.31
CA PHE A 121 3.64 0.38 -19.05
C PHE A 121 2.69 -0.19 -17.98
N VAL A 122 3.23 -0.37 -16.78
CA VAL A 122 2.47 -0.72 -15.57
C VAL A 122 2.87 0.24 -14.45
N GLY A 123 1.88 0.88 -13.84
CA GLY A 123 2.08 1.80 -12.73
C GLY A 123 1.24 1.43 -11.52
N ALA A 124 1.74 1.70 -10.32
CA ALA A 124 0.98 1.64 -9.08
C ALA A 124 1.09 2.96 -8.33
N GLY A 125 0.02 3.34 -7.63
CA GLY A 125 -0.01 4.57 -6.86
C GLY A 125 -1.24 4.68 -5.97
N LEU A 126 -1.30 5.76 -5.21
CA LEU A 126 -2.48 6.07 -4.39
C LEU A 126 -3.66 6.53 -5.25
N PRO A 127 -4.92 6.47 -4.77
CA PRO A 127 -6.11 6.86 -5.54
C PRO A 127 -6.03 8.28 -6.14
N ALA A 128 -5.36 9.21 -5.45
CA ALA A 128 -5.13 10.58 -5.93
C ALA A 128 -4.33 10.65 -7.26
N THR A 129 -3.63 9.56 -7.63
CA THR A 129 -2.89 9.45 -8.90
C THR A 129 -3.82 9.62 -10.11
N HIS A 130 -5.05 9.08 -10.04
CA HIS A 130 -6.00 9.15 -11.15
C HIS A 130 -6.35 10.60 -11.48
N GLN A 131 -6.64 11.39 -10.44
CA GLN A 131 -6.97 12.81 -10.56
C GLN A 131 -5.79 13.61 -11.12
N ARG A 132 -4.57 13.33 -10.67
CA ARG A 132 -3.35 14.00 -11.17
C ARG A 132 -3.09 13.72 -12.64
N ILE A 133 -3.25 12.46 -13.07
CA ILE A 133 -3.09 12.10 -14.49
C ILE A 133 -4.15 12.81 -15.33
N ALA A 134 -5.43 12.77 -14.94
CA ALA A 134 -6.52 13.44 -15.67
C ALA A 134 -6.34 14.96 -15.77
N GLN A 135 -5.78 15.60 -14.74
CA GLN A 135 -5.45 17.03 -14.79
C GLN A 135 -4.35 17.32 -15.81
N ILE A 136 -3.29 16.50 -15.83
CA ILE A 136 -2.17 16.68 -16.75
C ILE A 136 -2.57 16.39 -18.20
N THR A 137 -3.34 15.31 -18.45
CA THR A 137 -3.78 14.97 -19.80
C THR A 137 -4.58 16.12 -20.40
N ARG A 138 -5.53 16.67 -19.64
CA ARG A 138 -6.31 17.85 -20.04
C ARG A 138 -5.45 19.09 -20.25
N ALA A 139 -4.50 19.35 -19.36
CA ALA A 139 -3.68 20.57 -19.41
C ALA A 139 -2.68 20.59 -20.58
N HIS A 140 -2.34 19.42 -21.14
CA HIS A 140 -1.33 19.27 -22.21
C HIS A 140 -1.91 18.62 -23.48
N ASP A 141 -3.24 18.59 -23.62
CA ASP A 141 -3.95 17.98 -24.76
C ASP A 141 -3.50 16.55 -25.08
N LEU A 142 -3.23 15.75 -24.04
CA LEU A 142 -2.89 14.34 -24.18
C LEU A 142 -4.17 13.48 -24.16
N PRO A 143 -4.20 12.33 -24.84
CA PRO A 143 -5.43 11.53 -24.88
C PRO A 143 -5.82 10.92 -23.53
N ASP A 144 -7.12 10.97 -23.24
CA ASP A 144 -7.67 10.53 -21.96
C ASP A 144 -7.71 8.99 -21.79
N ASP A 145 -7.56 8.24 -22.88
CA ASP A 145 -7.54 6.77 -22.91
C ASP A 145 -6.13 6.17 -22.86
N LEU A 146 -5.11 7.00 -22.60
CA LEU A 146 -3.70 6.60 -22.61
C LEU A 146 -3.36 5.54 -21.55
N VAL A 147 -4.08 5.53 -20.43
CA VAL A 147 -3.84 4.64 -19.29
C VAL A 147 -5.17 4.05 -18.81
N GLN A 148 -5.17 2.76 -18.52
CA GLN A 148 -6.28 2.07 -17.88
C GLN A 148 -6.03 1.95 -16.38
N PHE A 149 -7.04 2.32 -15.58
CA PHE A 149 -6.96 2.27 -14.13
C PHE A 149 -7.66 1.04 -13.59
N HIS A 150 -6.97 0.32 -12.70
CA HIS A 150 -7.52 -0.82 -11.98
C HIS A 150 -7.42 -0.57 -10.49
N ASP A 151 -8.56 -0.33 -9.85
CA ASP A 151 -8.61 -0.14 -8.41
C ASP A 151 -8.35 -1.46 -7.69
N LEU A 152 -7.42 -1.42 -6.74
CA LEU A 152 -7.21 -2.54 -5.83
C LEU A 152 -8.09 -2.34 -4.59
N PRO A 153 -8.89 -3.35 -4.19
CA PRO A 153 -9.64 -3.26 -2.96
C PRO A 153 -8.67 -3.08 -1.78
N GLN A 154 -9.02 -2.19 -0.87
CA GLN A 154 -8.19 -1.86 0.30
C GLN A 154 -7.93 -3.09 1.18
N ASN A 155 -8.96 -3.93 1.34
CA ASN A 155 -8.94 -5.10 2.20
C ASN A 155 -9.21 -6.38 1.40
N LEU A 156 -8.55 -7.46 1.81
CA LEU A 156 -8.78 -8.80 1.30
C LEU A 156 -10.03 -9.42 1.93
N THR A 157 -10.77 -10.21 1.15
CA THR A 157 -11.80 -11.09 1.72
C THR A 157 -11.17 -12.24 2.51
N ALA A 158 -11.96 -12.95 3.31
CA ALA A 158 -11.50 -14.13 4.04
C ALA A 158 -10.87 -15.19 3.09
N ASP A 159 -11.50 -15.43 1.94
CA ASP A 159 -10.98 -16.36 0.92
C ASP A 159 -9.64 -15.87 0.34
N GLN A 160 -9.52 -14.57 0.06
CA GLN A 160 -8.27 -14.00 -0.44
C GLN A 160 -7.15 -14.04 0.61
N VAL A 161 -7.46 -13.91 1.90
CA VAL A 161 -6.49 -14.14 3.00
C VAL A 161 -6.04 -15.61 3.00
N ALA A 162 -6.97 -16.55 2.86
CA ALA A 162 -6.65 -17.98 2.78
C ALA A 162 -5.76 -18.29 1.58
N GLU A 163 -6.07 -17.75 0.40
CA GLU A 163 -5.27 -17.90 -0.83
C GLU A 163 -3.90 -17.23 -0.72
N ALA A 164 -3.77 -16.14 0.04
CA ALA A 164 -2.48 -15.48 0.24
C ALA A 164 -1.55 -16.29 1.16
N LEU A 165 -2.09 -16.95 2.19
CA LEU A 165 -1.28 -17.60 3.23
C LEU A 165 -1.04 -19.09 2.97
N ARG A 166 -2.08 -19.82 2.59
CA ARG A 166 -2.04 -21.29 2.52
C ARG A 166 -1.04 -21.83 1.49
N PRO A 167 -0.98 -21.33 0.24
CA PRO A 167 -0.02 -21.83 -0.75
C PRO A 167 1.43 -21.57 -0.33
N VAL A 168 1.69 -20.47 0.38
CA VAL A 168 3.04 -20.14 0.88
C VAL A 168 3.45 -21.16 1.94
N ALA A 169 2.60 -21.42 2.94
CA ALA A 169 2.87 -22.41 3.97
C ALA A 169 3.09 -23.82 3.38
N ARG A 170 2.22 -24.23 2.43
CA ARG A 170 2.26 -25.57 1.83
C ARG A 170 3.54 -25.87 1.07
N ARG A 171 4.17 -24.84 0.46
CA ARG A 171 5.49 -24.99 -0.18
C ARG A 171 6.59 -25.39 0.80
N HIS A 172 6.38 -25.15 2.10
CA HIS A 172 7.29 -25.51 3.18
C HIS A 172 6.78 -26.70 4.02
N GLY A 173 5.78 -27.44 3.53
CA GLY A 173 5.23 -28.59 4.24
C GLY A 173 4.38 -28.25 5.46
N VAL A 174 3.97 -26.98 5.61
CA VAL A 174 3.08 -26.50 6.69
C VAL A 174 1.70 -26.19 6.10
N ASP A 175 0.63 -26.36 6.86
CA ASP A 175 -0.72 -25.92 6.45
C ASP A 175 -1.37 -25.02 7.51
N TRP A 176 -2.43 -24.33 7.13
CA TRP A 176 -3.24 -23.52 8.02
C TRP A 176 -4.58 -24.17 8.28
N HIS A 177 -4.95 -24.32 9.55
CA HIS A 177 -6.31 -24.69 9.92
C HIS A 177 -7.30 -23.59 9.47
N PRO A 178 -8.51 -23.92 8.98
CA PRO A 178 -9.49 -22.91 8.54
C PRO A 178 -9.80 -21.84 9.59
N GLU A 179 -9.92 -22.25 10.87
CA GLU A 179 -10.16 -21.30 11.97
C GLU A 179 -8.98 -20.33 12.20
N ALA A 180 -7.76 -20.75 11.91
CA ALA A 180 -6.59 -19.88 12.02
C ALA A 180 -6.61 -18.79 10.94
N LEU A 181 -6.97 -19.15 9.70
CA LEU A 181 -7.11 -18.18 8.60
C LEU A 181 -8.22 -17.17 8.89
N GLU A 182 -9.34 -17.64 9.41
CA GLU A 182 -10.44 -16.78 9.83
C GLU A 182 -10.03 -15.87 11.00
N ALA A 183 -9.27 -16.38 11.98
CA ALA A 183 -8.72 -15.56 13.06
C ALA A 183 -7.79 -14.47 12.52
N VAL A 184 -6.92 -14.78 11.55
CA VAL A 184 -6.07 -13.77 10.88
C VAL A 184 -6.92 -12.73 10.15
N HIS A 185 -7.92 -13.15 9.38
CA HIS A 185 -8.79 -12.24 8.66
C HIS A 185 -9.53 -11.30 9.63
N ARG A 186 -10.13 -11.79 10.71
CA ARG A 186 -10.80 -10.94 11.73
C ARG A 186 -9.83 -10.02 12.46
N ALA A 187 -8.62 -10.49 12.76
CA ALA A 187 -7.59 -9.69 13.42
C ALA A 187 -7.18 -8.50 12.55
N THR A 188 -7.01 -8.73 11.26
CA THR A 188 -6.42 -7.77 10.32
C THR A 188 -7.44 -7.01 9.51
N LEU A 189 -8.71 -7.44 9.55
CA LEU A 189 -9.80 -6.97 8.69
C LEU A 189 -9.46 -7.07 7.19
N GLY A 190 -8.64 -8.07 6.84
CA GLY A 190 -8.15 -8.27 5.48
C GLY A 190 -7.08 -7.26 5.03
N HIS A 191 -6.62 -6.34 5.89
CA HIS A 191 -5.62 -5.34 5.51
C HIS A 191 -4.30 -6.02 5.08
N PRO A 192 -3.86 -5.91 3.81
CA PRO A 192 -2.83 -6.78 3.24
C PRO A 192 -1.49 -6.78 4.00
N ALA A 193 -1.00 -5.59 4.40
CA ALA A 193 0.26 -5.49 5.15
C ALA A 193 0.14 -6.09 6.55
N HIS A 194 -1.05 -6.03 7.16
CA HIS A 194 -1.29 -6.59 8.49
C HIS A 194 -1.49 -8.10 8.44
N VAL A 195 -2.12 -8.62 7.37
CA VAL A 195 -2.17 -10.06 7.09
C VAL A 195 -0.75 -10.63 6.98
N GLN A 196 0.13 -9.96 6.23
CA GLN A 196 1.53 -10.37 6.09
C GLN A 196 2.28 -10.33 7.41
N LEU A 197 2.16 -9.22 8.16
CA LEU A 197 2.83 -9.04 9.43
C LEU A 197 2.36 -10.07 10.46
N LEU A 198 1.05 -10.23 10.66
CA LEU A 198 0.52 -11.21 11.61
C LEU A 198 0.90 -12.63 11.21
N ALA A 199 0.82 -12.97 9.92
CA ALA A 199 1.23 -14.30 9.45
C ALA A 199 2.72 -14.57 9.69
N ALA A 200 3.59 -13.56 9.53
CA ALA A 200 5.01 -13.69 9.87
C ALA A 200 5.22 -13.92 11.37
N GLU A 201 4.50 -13.19 12.23
CA GLU A 201 4.57 -13.38 13.68
C GLU A 201 4.04 -14.75 14.13
N VAL A 202 3.02 -15.28 13.46
CA VAL A 202 2.51 -16.64 13.70
C VAL A 202 3.52 -17.68 13.24
N TRP A 203 4.10 -17.50 12.06
CA TRP A 203 5.09 -18.42 11.48
C TRP A 203 6.31 -18.58 12.39
N THR A 204 6.83 -17.49 12.95
CA THR A 204 8.01 -17.53 13.83
C THR A 204 7.74 -18.18 15.19
N ARG A 205 6.47 -18.29 15.60
CA ARG A 205 6.06 -18.82 16.91
C ARG A 205 5.46 -20.22 16.84
N THR A 206 5.13 -20.71 15.65
CA THR A 206 4.54 -22.03 15.46
C THR A 206 5.64 -23.07 15.23
N THR A 207 5.56 -24.21 15.94
CA THR A 207 6.51 -25.33 15.79
C THR A 207 5.91 -26.55 15.10
N GLY A 208 4.58 -26.59 14.94
CA GLY A 208 3.85 -27.67 14.29
C GLY A 208 3.74 -27.53 12.76
N LEU A 209 3.32 -28.61 12.10
CA LEU A 209 3.05 -28.63 10.65
C LEU A 209 1.64 -28.13 10.30
N LEU A 210 0.80 -27.84 11.30
CA LEU A 210 -0.53 -27.28 11.14
C LEU A 210 -0.67 -26.08 12.07
N ILE A 211 -0.82 -24.89 11.50
CA ILE A 211 -1.03 -23.65 12.24
C ILE A 211 -2.50 -23.58 12.69
N GLN A 212 -2.72 -23.43 14.00
CA GLN A 212 -4.04 -23.39 14.63
C GLN A 212 -4.42 -21.97 15.05
N SER A 213 -5.70 -21.77 15.41
CA SER A 213 -6.21 -20.47 15.87
C SER A 213 -5.50 -19.98 17.14
N ALA A 214 -5.09 -20.89 18.02
CA ALA A 214 -4.31 -20.58 19.21
C ALA A 214 -2.96 -19.92 18.88
N ASP A 215 -2.27 -20.36 17.83
CA ASP A 215 -1.01 -19.76 17.38
C ASP A 215 -1.22 -18.31 16.92
N VAL A 216 -2.34 -18.06 16.24
CA VAL A 216 -2.75 -16.70 15.84
C VAL A 216 -2.97 -15.82 17.07
N HIS A 217 -3.74 -16.30 18.04
CA HIS A 217 -4.02 -15.56 19.27
C HIS A 217 -2.74 -15.23 20.06
N HIS A 218 -1.79 -16.16 20.14
CA HIS A 218 -0.50 -15.93 20.80
C HIS A 218 0.37 -14.89 20.07
N ALA A 219 0.22 -14.74 18.75
CA ALA A 219 0.98 -13.77 17.96
C ALA A 219 0.39 -12.35 17.97
N LEU A 220 -0.89 -12.17 18.34
CA LEU A 220 -1.58 -10.87 18.28
C LEU A 220 -0.89 -9.75 19.08
N PRO A 221 -0.43 -9.95 20.34
CA PRO A 221 0.21 -8.88 21.09
C PRO A 221 1.47 -8.35 20.40
N ALA A 222 2.34 -9.25 19.94
CA ALA A 222 3.57 -8.88 19.25
C ALA A 222 3.28 -8.18 17.91
N ALA A 223 2.31 -8.68 17.15
CA ALA A 223 1.89 -8.04 15.91
C ALA A 223 1.32 -6.63 16.14
N GLY A 224 0.53 -6.45 17.22
CA GLY A 224 0.00 -5.16 17.64
C GLY A 224 1.08 -4.17 18.07
N GLU A 225 2.10 -4.63 18.78
CA GLU A 225 3.26 -3.82 19.22
C GLU A 225 4.13 -3.35 18.04
N LEU A 226 4.34 -4.21 17.03
CA LEU A 226 5.04 -3.83 15.80
C LEU A 226 4.28 -2.73 15.04
N VAL A 227 2.96 -2.89 14.89
CA VAL A 227 2.11 -1.87 14.23
C VAL A 227 2.08 -0.58 15.05
N ASP A 228 2.01 -0.68 16.38
CA ASP A 228 2.11 0.48 17.27
C ASP A 228 3.41 1.25 17.07
N THR A 229 4.54 0.55 17.08
CA THR A 229 5.87 1.13 16.89
C THR A 229 6.00 1.83 15.54
N MET A 230 5.46 1.22 14.48
CA MET A 230 5.56 1.76 13.12
C MET A 230 4.62 2.93 12.83
N TYR A 231 3.41 2.92 13.39
CA TYR A 231 2.35 3.84 12.95
C TYR A 231 1.78 4.74 14.03
N VAL A 232 1.65 4.25 15.26
CA VAL A 232 0.97 4.99 16.34
C VAL A 232 1.98 5.77 17.19
N THR A 233 3.03 5.10 17.65
CA THR A 233 4.10 5.63 18.51
C THR A 233 4.71 6.93 17.98
N PRO A 234 5.07 7.07 16.69
CA PRO A 234 5.73 8.28 16.17
C PRO A 234 4.92 9.57 16.38
N ARG A 235 3.62 9.44 16.61
CA ARG A 235 2.68 10.56 16.68
C ARG A 235 2.05 10.72 18.05
N TRP A 236 1.91 9.63 18.79
CA TRP A 236 1.14 9.55 20.03
C TRP A 236 1.48 10.63 21.06
N SER A 237 2.77 10.89 21.28
CA SER A 237 3.23 11.89 22.25
C SER A 237 2.83 13.33 21.89
N HIS A 238 2.59 13.60 20.60
CA HIS A 238 2.17 14.90 20.10
C HIS A 238 0.65 14.99 19.88
N MET A 239 -0.09 13.89 20.09
CA MET A 239 -1.55 13.91 19.98
C MET A 239 -2.16 14.63 21.19
N PRO A 240 -3.16 15.50 21.01
CA PRO A 240 -3.99 15.99 22.11
C PRO A 240 -4.65 14.85 22.89
N GLU A 241 -4.90 15.07 24.18
CA GLU A 241 -5.53 14.09 25.08
C GLU A 241 -6.84 13.51 24.51
N LEU A 242 -7.70 14.39 24.00
CA LEU A 242 -8.99 13.99 23.43
C LEU A 242 -8.85 13.11 22.18
N GLN A 243 -7.80 13.31 21.38
CA GLN A 243 -7.53 12.46 20.23
C GLN A 243 -7.06 11.07 20.66
N ARG A 244 -6.19 10.97 21.67
CA ARG A 244 -5.76 9.68 22.25
C ARG A 244 -6.94 8.92 22.85
N ALA A 245 -7.80 9.60 23.60
CA ALA A 245 -9.01 8.99 24.17
C ALA A 245 -9.98 8.53 23.08
N TYR A 246 -10.22 9.35 22.06
CA TYR A 246 -11.07 8.97 20.93
C TYR A 246 -10.53 7.73 20.20
N LEU A 247 -9.24 7.71 19.89
CA LEU A 247 -8.59 6.57 19.23
C LEU A 247 -8.68 5.30 20.08
N THR A 248 -8.57 5.44 21.41
CA THR A 248 -8.72 4.34 22.37
C THR A 248 -10.15 3.81 22.44
N ALA A 249 -11.14 4.70 22.46
CA ALA A 249 -12.55 4.30 22.42
C ALA A 249 -12.88 3.51 21.13
N VAL A 250 -12.41 3.98 19.97
CA VAL A 250 -12.56 3.25 18.71
C VAL A 250 -11.86 1.89 18.75
N ALA A 251 -10.67 1.79 19.35
CA ALA A 251 -9.92 0.55 19.48
C ALA A 251 -10.63 -0.51 20.35
N LEU A 252 -11.44 -0.08 21.32
CA LEU A 252 -12.20 -0.96 22.20
C LEU A 252 -13.53 -1.44 21.57
N CYS A 253 -14.09 -0.71 20.62
CA CYS A 253 -15.33 -1.06 19.96
C CYS A 253 -15.18 -2.24 18.96
N ALA A 254 -16.31 -2.89 18.68
CA ALA A 254 -16.42 -3.73 17.49
C ALA A 254 -16.19 -2.90 16.22
N HIS A 255 -15.60 -3.51 15.19
CA HIS A 255 -15.26 -2.81 13.95
C HIS A 255 -16.32 -3.03 12.85
N PRO A 256 -16.73 -1.97 12.10
CA PRO A 256 -16.44 -0.57 12.39
C PRO A 256 -17.29 -0.06 13.57
N ALA A 257 -16.76 0.90 14.32
CA ALA A 257 -17.42 1.46 15.49
C ALA A 257 -18.49 2.49 15.09
N GLU A 258 -19.63 2.48 15.78
CA GLU A 258 -20.62 3.56 15.68
C GLU A 258 -20.09 4.81 16.40
N THR A 259 -20.15 5.98 15.76
CA THR A 259 -19.66 7.23 16.34
C THR A 259 -20.40 7.61 17.63
N ASP A 260 -21.66 7.20 17.75
CA ASP A 260 -22.48 7.44 18.94
C ASP A 260 -22.00 6.60 20.13
N ARG A 261 -21.58 5.35 19.88
CA ARG A 261 -20.96 4.49 20.89
C ARG A 261 -19.64 5.07 21.37
N VAL A 262 -18.82 5.57 20.45
CA VAL A 262 -17.56 6.26 20.80
C VAL A 262 -17.84 7.48 21.69
N SER A 263 -18.86 8.27 21.34
CA SER A 263 -19.27 9.45 22.11
C SER A 263 -19.73 9.08 23.53
N ALA A 264 -20.56 8.04 23.63
CA ALA A 264 -21.05 7.53 24.91
C ALA A 264 -19.92 6.94 25.78
N MET A 265 -18.94 6.24 25.21
CA MET A 265 -17.77 5.72 25.93
C MET A 265 -16.89 6.85 26.50
N LEU A 266 -16.86 7.99 25.82
CA LEU A 266 -16.08 9.15 26.24
C LEU A 266 -16.84 10.08 27.19
N GLU A 267 -18.14 9.84 27.38
CA GLU A 267 -19.05 10.75 28.10
C GLU A 267 -18.99 12.19 27.57
N GLN A 268 -18.81 12.34 26.25
CA GLN A 268 -18.73 13.64 25.57
C GLN A 268 -19.81 13.77 24.51
N ALA A 269 -20.35 14.98 24.36
CA ALA A 269 -21.25 15.29 23.26
C ALA A 269 -20.49 15.24 21.90
N PRO A 270 -21.12 14.78 20.80
CA PRO A 270 -20.48 14.67 19.49
C PRO A 270 -19.81 15.97 19.02
N GLU A 271 -20.38 17.13 19.35
CA GLU A 271 -19.86 18.45 18.98
C GLU A 271 -18.48 18.71 19.59
N ARG A 272 -18.23 18.21 20.81
CA ARG A 272 -16.92 18.31 21.48
C ARG A 272 -15.88 17.38 20.86
N LEU A 273 -16.32 16.31 20.21
CA LEU A 273 -15.45 15.30 19.58
C LEU A 273 -15.17 15.58 18.10
N ALA A 274 -15.95 16.46 17.46
CA ALA A 274 -15.89 16.70 16.03
C ALA A 274 -14.48 17.06 15.53
N ASP A 275 -13.78 17.97 16.24
CA ASP A 275 -12.43 18.39 15.87
C ASP A 275 -11.40 17.27 16.03
N ALA A 276 -11.50 16.48 17.11
CA ALA A 276 -10.62 15.34 17.34
C ALA A 276 -10.83 14.25 16.27
N HIS A 277 -12.09 13.92 15.98
CA HIS A 277 -12.47 12.99 14.93
C HIS A 277 -11.96 13.43 13.55
N ALA A 278 -12.21 14.69 13.16
CA ALA A 278 -11.77 15.21 11.87
C ALA A 278 -10.23 15.30 11.77
N ALA A 279 -9.54 15.60 12.87
CA ALA A 279 -8.08 15.59 12.91
C ALA A 279 -7.52 14.18 12.69
N LEU A 280 -8.06 13.17 13.37
CA LEU A 280 -7.64 11.77 13.23
C LEU A 280 -7.92 11.20 11.83
N LEU A 281 -9.03 11.61 11.18
CA LEU A 281 -9.30 11.27 9.78
C LEU A 281 -8.29 11.90 8.82
N ARG A 282 -8.03 13.21 8.95
CA ARG A 282 -7.02 13.90 8.11
C ARG A 282 -5.62 13.34 8.30
N ALA A 283 -5.33 12.96 9.53
CA ALA A 283 -4.09 12.33 9.94
C ALA A 283 -3.92 10.91 9.37
N GLY A 284 -5.00 10.24 8.95
CA GLY A 284 -4.97 8.86 8.51
C GLY A 284 -4.88 7.84 9.65
N ASP A 285 -5.16 8.23 10.90
CA ASP A 285 -5.25 7.29 12.02
C ASP A 285 -6.61 6.56 12.01
N LEU A 286 -7.64 7.24 11.50
CA LEU A 286 -9.00 6.74 11.33
C LEU A 286 -9.43 6.79 9.85
N TYR A 287 -10.45 6.01 9.52
CA TYR A 287 -11.20 6.14 8.28
C TYR A 287 -12.71 6.00 8.53
N SER A 288 -13.53 6.53 7.62
CA SER A 288 -14.99 6.42 7.66
C SER A 288 -15.46 5.43 6.58
N PRO A 289 -15.87 4.20 6.94
CA PRO A 289 -16.38 3.24 5.97
C PRO A 289 -17.78 3.61 5.43
N ARG A 290 -18.59 4.28 6.26
CA ARG A 290 -19.95 4.75 5.96
C ARG A 290 -20.36 5.79 7.00
N ASP A 291 -21.41 6.54 6.71
CA ASP A 291 -21.95 7.56 7.61
C ASP A 291 -22.25 6.98 9.02
N GLY A 292 -21.87 7.75 10.05
CA GLY A 292 -22.01 7.38 11.46
C GLY A 292 -21.08 6.25 11.94
N HIS A 293 -20.11 5.82 11.12
CA HIS A 293 -19.17 4.77 11.46
C HIS A 293 -17.72 5.20 11.31
N VAL A 294 -16.86 4.64 12.14
CA VAL A 294 -15.43 4.94 12.14
C VAL A 294 -14.61 3.69 12.41
N GLY A 295 -13.44 3.59 11.77
CA GLY A 295 -12.53 2.47 11.92
C GLY A 295 -11.09 2.93 12.06
N LEU A 296 -10.27 2.12 12.74
CA LEU A 296 -8.82 2.31 12.76
C LEU A 296 -8.24 2.06 11.37
N ALA A 297 -7.45 2.99 10.85
CA ALA A 297 -6.69 2.77 9.62
C ALA A 297 -5.67 1.62 9.77
N HIS A 298 -5.23 1.37 11.01
CA HIS A 298 -4.34 0.27 11.36
C HIS A 298 -5.04 -0.74 12.30
N PRO A 299 -5.75 -1.77 11.77
CA PRO A 299 -6.57 -2.69 12.55
C PRO A 299 -5.90 -3.42 13.72
N LEU A 300 -4.60 -3.74 13.61
CA LEU A 300 -3.85 -4.45 14.65
C LEU A 300 -3.43 -3.54 15.81
N ALA A 301 -3.43 -2.22 15.62
CA ALA A 301 -3.12 -1.26 16.68
C ALA A 301 -4.13 -1.32 17.84
N ARG A 302 -5.32 -1.91 17.62
CA ARG A 302 -6.30 -2.10 18.69
C ARG A 302 -5.80 -2.94 19.86
N PHE A 303 -4.79 -3.78 19.65
CA PHE A 303 -4.22 -4.63 20.68
C PHE A 303 -3.21 -3.90 21.58
N SER A 304 -2.72 -2.72 21.17
CA SER A 304 -1.68 -1.95 21.87
C SER A 304 -2.16 -0.57 22.34
N ILE A 305 -3.04 0.10 21.57
CA ILE A 305 -3.56 1.44 21.90
C ILE A 305 -4.14 1.52 23.33
N PRO A 306 -5.01 0.58 23.80
CA PRO A 306 -5.53 0.64 25.16
C PRO A 306 -4.44 0.59 26.23
N MET A 307 -3.43 -0.27 26.07
CA MET A 307 -2.32 -0.38 27.02
C MET A 307 -1.52 0.92 27.10
N ARG A 308 -1.28 1.54 25.95
CA ARG A 308 -0.59 2.83 25.85
C ARG A 308 -1.37 3.97 26.51
N TYR A 309 -2.68 4.03 26.27
CA TYR A 309 -3.55 5.02 26.91
C TYR A 309 -3.57 4.89 28.43
N ASN A 310 -3.60 3.66 28.95
CA ASN A 310 -3.57 3.42 30.39
C ASN A 310 -2.28 3.93 31.03
N ALA A 311 -1.12 3.67 30.42
CA ALA A 311 0.17 4.13 30.92
C ALA A 311 0.31 5.66 30.97
N ASP A 312 -0.34 6.39 30.06
CA ASP A 312 -0.28 7.86 29.99
C ASP A 312 -1.26 8.57 30.94
N THR A 313 -2.30 7.88 31.41
CA THR A 313 -3.42 8.49 32.16
C THR A 313 -3.41 8.19 33.65
N GLU A 314 -2.40 7.47 34.16
CA GLU A 314 -2.13 7.31 35.59
C GLU A 314 -1.79 8.67 36.24
N GLY A 315 -2.79 9.37 36.79
CA GLY A 315 -2.54 10.45 37.76
C GLY A 315 -3.53 11.62 37.79
N THR A 316 -4.20 11.95 36.66
CA THR A 316 -5.27 12.97 36.63
C THR A 316 -5.91 12.99 35.24
N PRO A 317 -7.20 12.68 35.05
CA PRO A 317 -7.74 12.84 33.71
C PRO A 317 -8.90 13.84 33.66
N SER A 318 -8.83 14.67 32.62
CA SER A 318 -9.95 15.43 32.05
C SER A 318 -10.88 14.53 31.21
N LEU A 319 -10.61 13.21 31.16
CA LEU A 319 -11.20 12.18 30.29
C LEU A 319 -11.42 10.85 31.05
N PRO A 320 -12.22 9.89 30.55
CA PRO A 320 -12.50 8.64 31.26
C PRO A 320 -11.29 7.70 31.37
N TYR A 321 -11.24 6.89 32.44
CA TYR A 321 -10.24 5.82 32.55
C TYR A 321 -10.53 4.68 31.57
N LEU A 322 -9.50 3.89 31.25
CA LEU A 322 -9.64 2.73 30.37
C LEU A 322 -10.69 1.73 30.89
N GLU A 323 -10.74 1.53 32.20
CA GLU A 323 -11.71 0.62 32.84
C GLU A 323 -13.16 1.10 32.67
N ASP A 324 -13.40 2.42 32.73
CA ASP A 324 -14.73 2.99 32.54
C ASP A 324 -15.17 2.86 31.08
N MET A 325 -14.26 3.11 30.14
CA MET A 325 -14.51 2.86 28.71
C MET A 325 -14.84 1.39 28.44
N ALA A 326 -14.07 0.46 29.03
CA ALA A 326 -14.32 -0.97 28.88
C ALA A 326 -15.68 -1.39 29.46
N ARG A 327 -16.06 -0.84 30.62
CA ARG A 327 -17.37 -1.08 31.23
C ARG A 327 -18.52 -0.54 30.38
N ALA A 328 -18.37 0.66 29.82
CA ALA A 328 -19.35 1.25 28.91
C ALA A 328 -19.56 0.37 27.66
N ARG A 329 -18.47 -0.13 27.06
CA ARG A 329 -18.55 -1.07 25.93
C ARG A 329 -19.38 -2.31 26.26
N ASP A 330 -19.18 -2.90 27.44
CA ASP A 330 -19.84 -4.15 27.84
C ASP A 330 -21.31 -3.95 28.26
N SER A 331 -21.76 -2.71 28.42
CA SER A 331 -23.14 -2.37 28.77
C SER A 331 -24.11 -2.37 27.59
N TRP A 332 -23.61 -2.64 26.37
CA TRP A 332 -24.35 -2.58 25.11
C TRP A 332 -24.30 -3.89 24.32
#